data_AF-A0A1B6NUF3-F1
#
_entry.id   AF-A0A1B6NUF3-F1
#
_cell.length_a   1.000
_cell.length_b   1.000
_cell.length_c   1.000
_cell.angle_alpha   90.00
_cell.angle_beta   90.00
_cell.angle_gamma   90.00
#
_symmetry.space_group_name_H-M   'P 1'
#
loop_
_entity.id
_entity.type
_entity.pdbx_description
1 polymer ?
#
loop_
_entity_poly.entity_id
_entity_poly.type
_entity_poly.pdbx_seq_one_letter_code
_entity_poly.pdbx_strand_id
1 'polypeptide(L)' 'DARTSVFDATAGIALTDTFVKLVSWYDNEWGYSNKVLDLVGSHF' A
#
# COMPACT_ATOMS: atom_id res chain seq x y z
N ASP A 1 -10.58 0.63 2.90
CA ASP A 1 -9.79 1.74 2.28
C ASP A 1 -9.45 1.34 0.84
N ALA A 2 -9.69 2.19 -0.17
CA ALA A 2 -9.47 1.80 -1.58
C ALA A 2 -7.99 1.86 -2.01
N ARG A 3 -7.13 2.44 -1.18
CA ARG A 3 -5.69 2.51 -1.42
C ARG A 3 -5.06 1.13 -1.23
N THR A 4 -4.15 0.77 -2.13
CA THR A 4 -3.44 -0.51 -2.12
C THR A 4 -2.32 -0.59 -1.10
N SER A 5 -1.89 0.56 -0.57
CA SER A 5 -0.86 0.67 0.45
C SER A 5 -0.98 2.03 1.12
N VAL A 6 -1.01 2.04 2.45
CA VAL A 6 -1.04 3.21 3.31
C VAL A 6 0.18 3.15 4.21
N PHE A 7 1.16 4.01 3.93
CA PHE A 7 2.40 4.06 4.70
C PHE A 7 2.17 4.57 6.12
N ASP A 8 2.75 3.87 7.11
CA ASP A 8 2.72 4.25 8.52
C ASP A 8 4.10 4.76 8.94
N ALA A 9 4.21 6.08 9.00
CA ALA A 9 5.45 6.77 9.39
C ALA A 9 5.84 6.54 10.86
N THR A 10 4.88 6.16 11.71
CA THR A 10 5.08 6.01 13.15
C THR A 10 5.44 4.59 13.56
N ALA A 11 5.06 3.59 12.75
CA ALA A 11 5.40 2.19 12.97
C ALA A 11 6.72 1.75 12.30
N GLY A 12 7.31 2.61 11.45
CA GLY A 12 8.61 2.37 10.80
C GLY A 12 9.79 2.56 11.76
N ILE A 13 10.91 1.92 11.45
CA ILE A 13 12.16 2.03 12.23
C ILE A 13 13.34 2.24 11.27
N ALA A 14 14.15 3.26 11.49
CA ALA A 14 15.42 3.46 10.81
C ALA A 14 16.57 3.18 11.80
N LEU A 15 17.38 2.15 11.52
CA LEU A 15 18.49 1.74 12.40
C LEU A 15 19.80 2.45 12.01
N THR A 16 20.01 2.66 10.71
CA THR A 16 21.12 3.46 10.16
C THR A 16 20.61 4.24 8.94
N ASP A 17 21.43 5.15 8.40
CA ASP A 17 21.11 5.93 7.20
C ASP A 17 20.79 5.07 5.97
N THR A 18 21.23 3.80 5.96
CA THR A 18 21.06 2.86 4.84
C THR A 18 20.25 1.62 5.20
N PHE A 19 19.76 1.51 6.44
CA PHE A 19 19.00 0.33 6.89
C PHE A 19 17.71 0.72 7.60
N VAL A 20 16.60 0.54 6.89
CA VAL A 20 15.26 0.96 7.32
C VAL A 20 14.23 -0.15 7.18
N LYS A 21 13.30 -0.21 8.13
CA LYS A 21 12.10 -1.04 8.09
C LYS A 21 10.87 -0.13 7.93
N LEU A 22 10.15 -0.31 6.83
CA LEU A 22 8.91 0.41 6.54
C LEU A 22 7.71 -0.47 6.86
N VAL A 23 6.62 0.15 7.33
CA VAL A 23 5.34 -0.51 7.56
C VAL A 23 4.29 0.16 6.68
N SER A 24 3.52 -0.64 5.96
CA SER A 24 2.35 -0.14 5.23
C SER A 24 1.16 -1.05 5.43
N TRP A 25 0.02 -0.46 5.69
CA TRP A 25 -1.25 -1.16 5.83
C TRP A 25 -2.00 -1.17 4.51
N TYR A 26 -2.79 -2.22 4.28
CA TYR A 26 -3.76 -2.22 3.20
C TYR A 26 -4.96 -3.07 3.58
N ASP A 27 -6.10 -2.69 3.02
CA ASP A 27 -7.34 -3.44 3.09
C ASP A 27 -7.30 -4.51 2.00
N ASN A 28 -7.11 -5.77 2.40
CA ASN A 28 -6.87 -6.88 1.49
C ASN A 28 -8.08 -7.22 0.61
N GLU A 29 -9.29 -6.89 1.07
CA GLU A 29 -10.53 -7.12 0.31
C GLU A 29 -10.85 -5.90 -0.54
N TRP A 30 -10.94 -4.72 0.08
CA TRP A 30 -11.43 -3.53 -0.61
C TRP A 30 -10.40 -2.92 -1.56
N GLY A 31 -9.13 -2.84 -1.14
CA GLY A 31 -8.08 -2.23 -1.96
C GLY A 31 -7.80 -3.02 -3.24
N TYR A 32 -7.81 -4.36 -3.15
CA TYR A 32 -7.58 -5.22 -4.31
C TYR A 32 -8.74 -5.20 -5.31
N SER A 33 -9.99 -5.29 -4.83
CA SER A 33 -11.17 -5.25 -5.71
C SER A 33 -11.24 -3.94 -6.52
N ASN A 34 -10.89 -2.80 -5.92
CA ASN A 34 -10.84 -1.53 -6.65
C ASN A 34 -9.78 -1.53 -7.76
N LYS A 35 -8.62 -2.15 -7.54
CA LYS A 35 -7.58 -2.24 -8.58
C LYS A 35 -7.95 -3.15 -9.74
N VAL A 36 -8.71 -4.20 -9.50
CA VAL A 36 -9.22 -5.05 -10.57
C VAL A 36 -10.13 -4.26 -11.49
N LEU A 37 -11.01 -3.41 -10.93
CA LEU A 37 -11.87 -2.53 -11.73
C LEU A 37 -11.06 -1.48 -12.51
N ASP A 38 -10.08 -0.84 -11.87
CA ASP A 38 -9.18 0.11 -12.55
C ASP A 38 -8.44 -0.55 -13.73
N LEU A 39 -7.94 -1.78 -13.55
CA LEU A 39 -7.21 -2.50 -14.59
C LEU A 39 -8.09 -2.87 -15.78
N VAL A 40 -9.33 -3.29 -15.53
CA VAL A 40 -10.31 -3.56 -16.59
C VAL A 40 -10.67 -2.27 -17.31
N GLY A 41 -10.90 -1.18 -16.57
CA GLY A 41 -11.21 0.13 -17.13
C GLY A 41 -10.06 0.75 -17.93
N SER A 42 -8.80 0.43 -17.62
CA SER A 42 -7.63 0.99 -18.32
C SER A 42 -7.32 0.34 -19.68
N HIS A 43 -8.03 -0.72 -20.06
CA HIS A 43 -7.81 -1.48 -21.31
C HIS A 43 -8.96 -1.31 -22.32
N PHE A 44 -9.82 -0.30 -22.12
CA PHE A 44 -10.85 0.16 -23.05
C PHE A 44 -10.73 1.68 -23.27
#